data_AF-A0A426XTU7-F1
#
_entry.id   AF-A0A426XTU7-F1
#
_cell.length_a   1.000
_cell.length_b   1.000
_cell.length_c   1.000
_cell.angle_alpha   90.00
_cell.angle_beta   90.00
_cell.angle_gamma   90.00
#
_symmetry.space_group_name_H-M   'P 1'
#
loop_
_entity.id
_entity.type
_entity.pdbx_description
1 polymer ?
#
loop_
_entity_poly.entity_id
_entity_poly.type
_entity_poly.pdbx_seq_one_letter_code
_entity_poly.pdbx_strand_id
1 'polypeptide(L)'
;MIEPVDKEVLEPSEDSLKHEEVAEEEPQPIDFMVHELADYSNPQTMKVESLLKQQPIIVLIDTGSTNNFLNSKVAAHMALHSEGCNKFDVKVADGRILKCDQWCSRMQLILQDQEIIDDFFLLPIDDYEAVLGIEWLTTLGDISWNFSKLIMKFYCKDK
;
A
#
# COMPACT_ATOMS: atom_id res chain seq x y z
N MET A 1 -0.28 17.29 33.70
CA MET A 1 -1.06 17.08 34.93
C MET A 1 -1.18 18.43 35.63
N ILE A 2 -2.38 19.02 35.61
CA ILE A 2 -2.99 19.95 36.57
C ILE A 2 -4.44 20.13 36.08
N GLU A 3 -5.39 19.69 36.91
CA GLU A 3 -6.78 20.18 37.02
C GLU A 3 -6.98 20.52 38.52
N PRO A 4 -7.89 21.42 38.97
CA PRO A 4 -9.35 21.11 39.11
C PRO A 4 -10.33 22.35 39.00
N VAL A 5 -11.60 22.24 38.52
CA VAL A 5 -12.93 22.03 39.22
C VAL A 5 -13.46 23.33 39.92
N ASP A 6 -14.72 23.82 39.91
CA ASP A 6 -16.10 23.31 39.63
C ASP A 6 -17.15 24.47 39.50
N LYS A 7 -18.25 24.20 38.76
CA LYS A 7 -19.72 24.51 38.98
C LYS A 7 -20.20 25.97 39.15
N GLU A 8 -21.32 26.41 38.56
CA GLU A 8 -22.72 26.02 38.89
C GLU A 8 -23.72 26.22 37.73
N VAL A 9 -24.83 25.45 37.80
CA VAL A 9 -26.02 25.46 36.93
C VAL A 9 -27.10 26.33 37.54
N LEU A 10 -27.71 27.26 36.78
CA LEU A 10 -29.09 27.75 37.00
C LEU A 10 -29.70 28.26 35.67
N GLU A 11 -30.73 27.57 35.16
CA GLU A 11 -31.79 28.12 34.29
C GLU A 11 -33.01 28.56 35.16
N PRO A 12 -34.14 29.11 34.65
CA PRO A 12 -34.48 29.72 33.34
C PRO A 12 -35.19 31.11 33.48
N SER A 13 -35.45 31.82 32.38
CA SER A 13 -36.74 32.50 32.20
C SER A 13 -37.00 32.86 30.73
N GLU A 14 -38.17 32.46 30.25
CA GLU A 14 -38.76 32.81 28.96
C GLU A 14 -39.21 34.28 28.99
N ASP A 15 -38.84 35.09 28.00
CA ASP A 15 -39.78 36.06 27.43
C ASP A 15 -39.40 36.47 25.99
N SER A 16 -40.23 35.99 25.05
CA SER A 16 -40.70 36.67 23.84
C SER A 16 -39.72 37.14 22.75
N LEU A 17 -39.45 36.20 21.84
CA LEU A 17 -39.59 36.29 20.37
C LEU A 17 -39.51 37.69 19.72
N LYS A 18 -38.39 37.95 19.03
CA LYS A 18 -38.40 38.72 17.77
C LYS A 18 -37.66 37.90 16.72
N HIS A 19 -38.39 37.53 15.68
CA HIS A 19 -37.88 36.83 14.50
C HIS A 19 -36.86 37.73 13.78
N GLU A 20 -35.60 37.29 13.72
CA GLU A 20 -34.68 37.72 12.68
C GLU A 20 -34.76 36.67 11.57
N GLU A 21 -35.15 37.10 10.36
CA GLU A 21 -35.08 36.30 9.15
C GLU A 21 -33.61 35.96 8.90
N VAL A 22 -33.22 34.72 9.22
CA VAL A 22 -31.99 34.14 8.73
C VAL A 22 -32.26 33.78 7.27
N ALA A 23 -31.64 34.53 6.36
CA ALA A 23 -31.53 34.11 4.98
C ALA A 23 -30.87 32.72 4.98
N GLU A 24 -31.62 31.70 4.58
CA GLU A 24 -31.06 30.42 4.17
C GLU A 24 -30.21 30.70 2.92
N GLU A 25 -28.90 30.95 3.11
CA GLU A 25 -27.96 30.76 2.03
C GLU A 25 -27.96 29.26 1.71
N GLU A 26 -28.66 28.88 0.66
CA GLU A 26 -28.49 27.55 0.07
C GLU A 26 -26.98 27.37 -0.19
N PRO A 27 -26.38 26.27 0.30
CA PRO A 27 -25.00 25.96 -0.06
C PRO A 27 -24.94 25.80 -1.58
N GLN A 28 -24.31 26.76 -2.24
CA GLN A 28 -24.01 26.69 -3.66
C GLN A 28 -23.37 25.32 -3.95
N PRO A 29 -23.88 24.54 -4.92
CA PRO A 29 -23.28 23.27 -5.24
C PRO A 29 -21.84 23.53 -5.69
N ILE A 30 -20.88 23.11 -4.87
CA ILE A 30 -19.48 23.06 -5.25
C ILE A 30 -19.43 21.99 -6.34
N ASP A 31 -19.22 22.40 -7.58
CA ASP A 31 -18.88 21.52 -8.69
C ASP A 31 -17.52 20.85 -8.36
N PHE A 32 -17.57 19.80 -7.53
CA PHE A 32 -16.48 18.84 -7.44
C PHE A 32 -16.50 18.09 -8.77
N MET A 33 -15.67 18.54 -9.72
CA MET A 33 -15.26 17.67 -10.81
C MET A 33 -14.52 16.48 -10.21
N VAL A 34 -15.27 15.43 -9.88
CA VAL A 34 -14.72 14.10 -9.69
C VAL A 34 -14.35 13.62 -11.09
N HIS A 35 -13.07 13.75 -11.44
CA HIS A 35 -12.53 12.99 -12.57
C HIS A 35 -12.47 11.52 -12.12
N GLU A 36 -13.60 10.81 -12.30
CA GLU A 36 -13.59 9.36 -12.26
C GLU A 36 -12.69 8.92 -13.42
N LEU A 37 -11.49 8.45 -13.08
CA LEU A 37 -10.60 7.85 -14.05
C LEU A 37 -11.29 6.59 -14.54
N ALA A 38 -11.81 6.65 -15.77
CA ALA A 38 -12.48 5.52 -16.39
C ALA A 38 -11.62 4.25 -16.24
N ASP A 39 -12.27 3.12 -15.96
CA ASP A 39 -11.65 1.80 -15.94
C ASP A 39 -10.85 1.61 -17.24
N TYR A 40 -9.53 1.74 -17.13
CA TYR A 40 -8.65 1.53 -18.26
C TYR A 40 -8.75 0.04 -18.58
N SER A 41 -9.35 -0.30 -19.72
CA SER A 41 -9.62 -1.69 -20.14
C SER A 41 -8.36 -2.56 -20.34
N ASN A 42 -7.17 -2.00 -20.13
CA ASN A 42 -5.90 -2.72 -20.08
C ASN A 42 -4.88 -1.95 -19.20
N PRO A 43 -5.00 -2.00 -17.86
CA PRO A 43 -4.03 -1.35 -16.99
C PRO A 43 -2.73 -2.14 -17.05
N GLN A 44 -1.68 -1.56 -17.63
CA GLN A 44 -0.37 -2.19 -17.66
C GLN A 44 0.32 -2.06 -16.30
N THR A 45 0.48 -3.18 -15.60
CA THR A 45 1.29 -3.27 -14.39
C THR A 45 2.77 -3.37 -14.76
N MET A 46 3.66 -2.74 -13.98
CA MET A 46 5.10 -2.93 -14.14
C MET A 46 5.53 -4.28 -13.57
N LYS A 47 5.97 -5.18 -14.45
CA LYS A 47 6.55 -6.47 -14.08
C LYS A 47 7.99 -6.51 -14.56
N VAL A 48 8.88 -7.07 -13.75
CA VAL A 48 10.30 -7.17 -14.05
C VAL A 48 10.76 -8.61 -13.83
N GLU A 49 11.45 -9.18 -14.81
CA GLU A 49 12.13 -10.45 -14.66
C GLU A 49 13.31 -10.28 -13.68
N SER A 50 13.40 -11.18 -12.73
CA SER A 50 14.40 -11.15 -11.65
C SER A 50 14.96 -12.55 -11.43
N LEU A 51 16.07 -12.67 -10.72
CA LEU A 51 16.63 -13.96 -10.31
C LEU A 51 16.50 -14.14 -8.80
N LEU A 52 15.87 -15.25 -8.39
CA LEU A 52 15.83 -15.72 -7.02
C LEU A 52 16.50 -17.09 -6.97
N LYS A 53 17.57 -17.26 -6.17
CA LYS A 53 18.42 -18.47 -6.19
C LYS A 53 18.84 -18.90 -7.62
N GLN A 54 19.18 -17.93 -8.48
CA GLN A 54 19.53 -18.14 -9.89
C GLN A 54 18.38 -18.66 -10.79
N GLN A 55 17.15 -18.72 -10.29
CA GLN A 55 15.97 -19.07 -11.08
C GLN A 55 15.21 -17.79 -11.48
N PRO A 56 14.82 -17.67 -12.76
CA PRO A 56 14.04 -16.52 -13.23
C PRO A 56 12.65 -16.53 -12.61
N ILE A 57 12.23 -15.39 -12.07
CA ILE A 57 10.89 -15.13 -11.56
C ILE A 57 10.36 -13.79 -12.05
N ILE A 58 9.05 -13.64 -12.10
CA ILE A 58 8.35 -12.39 -12.42
C ILE A 58 7.96 -11.67 -11.14
N VAL A 59 8.48 -10.45 -11.00
CA VAL A 59 8.24 -9.58 -9.85
C VAL A 59 7.35 -8.42 -10.27
N LEU A 60 6.26 -8.20 -9.55
CA LEU A 60 5.41 -7.03 -9.68
C LEU A 60 5.99 -5.87 -8.87
N ILE A 61 6.07 -4.69 -9.47
CA ILE A 61 6.38 -3.45 -8.74
C ILE A 61 5.05 -2.76 -8.40
N ASP A 62 4.72 -2.66 -7.12
CA ASP A 62 3.38 -2.23 -6.68
C ASP A 62 3.43 -1.18 -5.56
N THR A 63 3.06 0.05 -5.89
CA THR A 63 2.89 1.14 -4.91
C THR A 63 1.67 0.96 -4.01
N GLY A 64 0.73 0.07 -4.37
CA GLY A 64 -0.46 -0.24 -3.58
C GLY A 64 -0.21 -1.28 -2.48
N SER A 65 0.91 -1.98 -2.52
CA SER A 65 1.31 -2.97 -1.51
C SER A 65 2.17 -2.33 -0.44
N THR A 66 1.79 -2.48 0.84
CA THR A 66 2.57 -1.95 1.96
C THR A 66 3.91 -2.68 2.12
N ASN A 67 3.88 -4.01 2.06
CA ASN A 67 5.04 -4.87 2.27
C ASN A 67 5.45 -5.58 0.98
N ASN A 68 6.62 -6.21 1.01
CA ASN A 68 7.04 -7.14 -0.03
C ASN A 68 6.41 -8.51 0.21
N PHE A 69 5.98 -9.17 -0.87
CA PHE A 69 5.35 -10.48 -0.82
C PHE A 69 6.01 -11.47 -1.76
N LEU A 70 6.10 -12.73 -1.34
CA LEU A 70 6.53 -13.84 -2.15
C LEU A 70 5.41 -14.88 -2.21
N ASN A 71 5.19 -15.45 -3.38
CA ASN A 71 4.27 -16.56 -3.56
C ASN A 71 4.72 -17.76 -2.72
N SER A 72 3.87 -18.22 -1.80
CA SER A 72 4.20 -19.33 -0.91
C SER A 72 4.53 -20.63 -1.68
N LYS A 73 3.98 -20.81 -2.88
CA LYS A 73 4.32 -21.94 -3.77
C LYS A 73 5.76 -21.85 -4.28
N VAL A 74 6.24 -20.65 -4.60
CA VAL A 74 7.62 -20.39 -5.05
C VAL A 74 8.58 -20.63 -3.89
N ALA A 75 8.27 -20.12 -2.70
CA ALA A 75 9.06 -20.35 -1.50
C ALA A 75 9.24 -21.85 -1.20
N ALA A 76 8.15 -22.62 -1.28
CA ALA A 76 8.17 -24.06 -1.10
C ALA A 76 8.97 -24.79 -2.19
N HIS A 77 8.75 -24.44 -3.47
CA HIS A 77 9.44 -25.06 -4.61
C HIS A 77 10.95 -24.85 -4.55
N MET A 78 11.38 -23.65 -4.16
CA MET A 78 12.80 -23.28 -4.07
C MET A 78 13.44 -23.64 -2.72
N ALA A 79 12.69 -24.31 -1.82
CA ALA A 79 13.11 -24.64 -0.45
C ALA A 79 13.74 -23.43 0.26
N LEU A 80 13.03 -22.30 0.26
CA LEU A 80 13.44 -21.12 1.02
C LEU A 80 13.21 -21.36 2.52
N HIS A 81 14.09 -20.81 3.34
CA HIS A 81 13.88 -20.80 4.78
C HIS A 81 12.79 -19.78 5.10
N SER A 82 11.68 -20.24 5.68
CA SER A 82 10.57 -19.40 6.14
C SER A 82 10.46 -19.45 7.65
N GLU A 83 10.22 -18.31 8.26
CA GLU A 83 9.96 -18.16 9.69
C GLU A 83 8.49 -17.83 9.92
N GLY A 84 7.99 -18.11 11.13
CA GLY A 84 6.64 -17.69 11.53
C GLY A 84 6.64 -16.21 11.95
N CYS A 85 5.55 -15.50 11.66
CA CYS A 85 5.31 -14.13 12.12
C CYS A 85 3.96 -14.00 12.83
N ASN A 86 3.69 -12.83 13.42
CA ASN A 86 2.36 -12.53 13.92
C ASN A 86 1.35 -12.61 12.76
N LYS A 87 0.19 -13.22 13.00
CA LYS A 87 -0.81 -13.39 11.94
C LYS A 87 -1.49 -12.07 11.63
N PHE A 88 -1.60 -11.73 10.35
CA PHE A 88 -2.35 -10.57 9.88
C PHE A 88 -3.10 -10.88 8.59
N ASP A 89 -4.13 -10.09 8.33
CA ASP A 89 -4.98 -10.21 7.15
C ASP A 89 -4.47 -9.23 6.07
N VAL A 90 -4.37 -9.71 4.83
CA VAL A 90 -3.95 -8.93 3.65
C VAL A 90 -5.10 -8.91 2.66
N LYS A 91 -5.59 -7.72 2.32
CA LYS A 91 -6.57 -7.54 1.25
C LYS A 91 -5.84 -7.41 -0.09
N VAL A 92 -6.11 -8.30 -1.03
CA VAL A 92 -5.50 -8.27 -2.37
C VAL A 92 -6.41 -7.57 -3.40
N ALA A 93 -5.88 -7.32 -4.60
CA ALA A 93 -6.53 -6.51 -5.63
C ALA A 93 -7.92 -7.01 -6.06
N ASP A 94 -8.15 -8.33 -6.06
CA ASP A 94 -9.44 -8.93 -6.37
C ASP A 94 -10.46 -8.88 -5.21
N GLY A 95 -10.11 -8.24 -4.10
CA GLY A 95 -10.94 -8.08 -2.92
C GLY A 95 -10.89 -9.24 -1.94
N ARG A 96 -10.20 -10.36 -2.24
CA ARG A 96 -9.97 -11.44 -1.28
C ARG A 96 -9.16 -10.95 -0.09
N ILE A 97 -9.39 -11.60 1.06
CA ILE A 97 -8.59 -11.42 2.26
C ILE A 97 -7.79 -12.71 2.48
N LEU A 98 -6.46 -12.59 2.45
CA LEU A 98 -5.53 -13.69 2.67
C LEU A 98 -4.92 -13.56 4.06
N LYS A 99 -4.67 -14.70 4.72
CA LYS A 99 -3.97 -14.73 6.02
C LYS A 99 -2.49 -14.91 5.77
N CYS A 100 -1.69 -14.00 6.33
CA CYS A 100 -0.23 -14.11 6.36
C CYS A 100 0.23 -14.46 7.76
N ASP A 101 1.05 -15.49 7.90
CA ASP A 101 1.66 -15.92 9.16
C ASP A 101 3.11 -16.41 9.00
N GLN A 102 3.71 -16.19 7.82
CA GLN A 102 5.07 -16.57 7.52
C GLN A 102 5.79 -15.52 6.66
N TRP A 103 7.11 -15.52 6.74
CA TRP A 103 7.97 -14.65 5.96
C TRP A 103 9.35 -15.28 5.70
N CYS A 104 10.06 -14.79 4.70
CA CYS A 104 11.46 -15.08 4.41
C CYS A 104 12.30 -13.86 4.75
N SER A 105 13.20 -13.99 5.73
CA SER A 105 14.08 -12.92 6.16
C SER A 105 15.31 -12.79 5.26
N ARG A 106 15.74 -11.54 5.01
CA ARG A 106 16.93 -11.17 4.22
C ARG A 106 17.06 -11.95 2.90
N MET A 107 15.96 -12.08 2.17
CA MET A 107 15.93 -12.76 0.89
C MET A 107 16.72 -11.96 -0.15
N GLN A 108 17.63 -12.64 -0.85
CA GLN A 108 18.38 -12.05 -1.95
C GLN A 108 17.62 -12.22 -3.27
N LEU A 109 17.25 -11.10 -3.87
CA LEU A 109 16.59 -11.01 -5.17
C LEU A 109 17.45 -10.15 -6.09
N ILE A 110 17.79 -10.65 -7.27
CA ILE A 110 18.52 -9.88 -8.28
C ILE A 110 17.50 -9.33 -9.28
N LEU A 111 17.21 -8.04 -9.18
CA LEU A 111 16.33 -7.32 -10.07
C LEU A 111 17.18 -6.68 -11.18
N GLN A 112 17.19 -7.28 -12.38
CA GLN A 112 18.13 -6.92 -13.45
C GLN A 112 19.59 -7.08 -12.98
N ASP A 113 20.31 -5.97 -12.79
CA ASP A 113 21.69 -5.95 -12.28
C ASP A 113 21.79 -5.49 -10.82
N GLN A 114 20.65 -5.26 -10.15
CA GLN A 114 20.59 -4.78 -8.77
C GLN A 114 20.27 -5.89 -7.78
N GLU A 115 21.13 -6.07 -6.78
CA GLU A 115 20.85 -6.94 -5.65
C GLU A 115 19.97 -6.23 -4.62
N ILE A 116 18.80 -6.82 -4.35
CA ILE A 116 17.87 -6.47 -3.29
C ILE A 116 18.03 -7.50 -2.17
N ILE A 117 18.20 -7.01 -0.94
CA ILE A 117 18.20 -7.84 0.27
C ILE A 117 17.13 -7.27 1.17
N ASP A 118 16.00 -7.96 1.25
CA ASP A 118 14.81 -7.47 1.95
C ASP A 118 14.01 -8.65 2.53
N ASP A 119 13.05 -8.35 3.39
CA ASP A 119 12.16 -9.31 4.00
C ASP A 119 10.89 -9.47 3.15
N PHE A 120 10.40 -10.70 2.99
CA PHE A 120 9.24 -11.01 2.14
C PHE A 120 8.21 -11.85 2.88
N PHE A 121 6.97 -11.35 2.96
CA PHE A 121 5.85 -12.09 3.53
C PHE A 121 5.31 -13.13 2.56
N LEU A 122 4.89 -14.30 3.06
CA LEU A 122 4.42 -15.38 2.22
C LEU A 122 2.90 -15.35 2.06
N LEU A 123 2.44 -15.25 0.82
CA LEU A 123 1.01 -15.29 0.48
C LEU A 123 0.77 -16.24 -0.71
N PRO A 124 -0.38 -16.93 -0.74
CA PRO A 124 -0.79 -17.72 -1.90
C PRO A 124 -1.37 -16.80 -3.00
N ILE A 125 -0.51 -16.00 -3.62
CA ILE A 125 -0.88 -15.14 -4.76
C ILE A 125 -0.92 -15.97 -6.07
N ASP A 126 -1.79 -15.59 -7.01
CA ASP A 126 -2.02 -16.38 -8.23
C ASP A 126 -1.29 -15.83 -9.46
N ASP A 127 -1.21 -14.49 -9.59
CA ASP A 127 -0.80 -13.83 -10.85
C ASP A 127 0.70 -13.50 -10.95
N TYR A 128 1.43 -13.62 -9.84
CA TYR A 128 2.83 -13.20 -9.71
C TYR A 128 3.61 -14.13 -8.79
N GLU A 129 4.93 -14.15 -8.96
CA GLU A 129 5.83 -14.93 -8.10
C GLU A 129 6.31 -14.11 -6.92
N ALA A 130 6.53 -12.81 -7.09
CA ALA A 130 6.79 -11.87 -6.00
C ALA A 130 6.19 -10.48 -6.27
N VAL A 131 6.05 -9.70 -5.21
CA VAL A 131 5.62 -8.30 -5.22
C VAL A 131 6.63 -7.49 -4.41
N LEU A 132 7.14 -6.42 -5.01
CA LEU A 132 7.92 -5.39 -4.32
C LEU A 132 7.00 -4.21 -4.01
N GLY A 133 6.81 -3.95 -2.72
CA GLY A 133 5.89 -2.96 -2.19
C GLY A 133 6.57 -1.63 -1.84
N ILE A 134 5.82 -0.77 -1.16
CA ILE A 134 6.27 0.53 -0.66
C ILE A 134 7.46 0.40 0.30
N GLU A 135 7.51 -0.66 1.11
CA GLU A 135 8.63 -0.96 1.99
C GLU A 135 9.97 -0.92 1.24
N TRP A 136 10.11 -1.66 0.13
CA TRP A 136 11.28 -1.59 -0.73
C TRP A 136 11.38 -0.26 -1.49
N LEU A 137 10.29 0.21 -2.11
CA LEU A 137 10.31 1.41 -2.97
C LEU A 137 10.81 2.65 -2.23
N THR A 138 10.46 2.81 -0.94
CA THR A 138 10.89 3.96 -0.13
C THR A 138 12.40 3.99 0.11
N THR A 139 13.08 2.84 0.04
CA THR A 139 14.54 2.76 0.19
C THR A 139 15.30 3.40 -0.97
N LEU A 140 14.65 3.54 -2.14
CA LEU A 140 15.25 4.05 -3.37
C LEU A 140 15.33 5.58 -3.40
N GLY A 141 14.59 6.27 -2.54
CA GLY A 141 14.47 7.73 -2.55
C GLY A 141 13.71 8.22 -3.78
N ASP A 142 14.33 9.12 -4.55
CA ASP A 142 13.69 9.72 -5.72
C ASP A 142 13.55 8.71 -6.87
N ILE A 143 12.30 8.50 -7.30
CA ILE A 143 11.94 7.60 -8.40
C ILE A 143 11.28 8.42 -9.52
N SER A 144 11.76 8.23 -10.75
CA SER A 144 11.06 8.67 -11.96
C SER A 144 10.40 7.47 -12.62
N TRP A 145 9.07 7.51 -12.76
CA TRP A 145 8.29 6.41 -13.31
C TRP A 145 7.50 6.86 -14.54
N ASN A 146 7.80 6.26 -15.69
CA ASN A 146 7.01 6.40 -16.90
C ASN A 146 6.05 5.21 -17.05
N PHE A 147 4.78 5.41 -16.68
CA PHE A 147 3.75 4.37 -16.74
C PHE A 147 3.41 3.90 -18.16
N SER A 148 3.49 4.79 -19.15
CA SER A 148 3.21 4.42 -20.56
C SER A 148 4.30 3.55 -21.18
N LYS A 149 5.56 3.76 -20.80
CA LYS A 149 6.71 2.99 -21.31
C LYS A 149 7.11 1.85 -20.38
N LEU A 150 6.51 1.75 -19.20
CA LEU A 150 6.92 0.88 -18.10
C LEU A 150 8.42 0.99 -17.82
N ILE A 151 8.91 2.23 -17.68
CA ILE A 151 10.30 2.51 -17.31
C ILE A 151 10.32 3.17 -15.94
N MET A 152 11.01 2.54 -15.00
CA MET A 152 11.32 3.10 -13.69
C MET A 152 12.81 3.44 -13.65
N LYS A 153 13.15 4.63 -13.14
CA LYS A 153 14.52 5.07 -12.92
C LYS A 153 14.66 5.54 -11.49
N PHE A 154 15.71 5.10 -10.82
CA PHE A 154 16.05 5.47 -9.46
C PHE A 154 17.57 5.42 -9.32
N TYR A 155 18.09 6.04 -8.26
CA TYR A 155 19.51 6.02 -7.98
C TYR A 155 19.83 4.91 -6.99
N CYS A 156 20.63 3.93 -7.40
CA CYS A 156 21.28 3.05 -6.45
C CYS A 156 22.45 3.78 -5.82
N LYS A 157 22.48 3.87 -4.49
CA LYS A 157 23.71 4.22 -3.79
C LYS A 157 24.65 3.03 -3.94
N ASP A 158 25.84 3.26 -4.47
CA ASP A 158 26.92 2.27 -4.44
C ASP A 158 27.11 1.80 -2.99
N LYS A 159 27.08 0.47 -2.78
CA LYS A 159 27.27 -0.17 -1.47
C LYS A 159 28.71 -0.02 -0.99
#